data_AF-A0A7V6HRE5-F1
#
_entry.id   AF-A0A7V6HRE5-F1
#
_cell.length_a   1.000
_cell.length_b   1.000
_cell.length_c   1.000
_cell.angle_alpha   90.00
_cell.angle_beta   90.00
_cell.angle_gamma   90.00
#
_symmetry.space_group_name_H-M   'P 1'
#
loop_
_entity.id
_entity.type
_entity.pdbx_description
1 polymer ?
#
loop_
_entity_poly.entity_id
_entity_poly.type
_entity_poly.pdbx_seq_one_letter_code
_entity_poly.pdbx_strand_id
1 'polypeptide(L)'
;MKKLPYPLYLALFLGVLGIIAAGLLAGINILTAPAIKANEEKKLAEQFKVIEVESPEILEVELLENVLGAYEGLTNGKACFVFNVQNKNQFLTVQTLVVISQEDGKILNLSVNLPATTHGMDSSFEGNKFGVIDANQDDFTGKFVTISGATTSSNSVKACINLAYEQYKGIKGV
;
A
#
# COMPACT_ATOMS: atom_id res chain seq x y z
N MET A 1 23.21 54.73 -16.01
CA MET A 1 23.12 53.33 -15.52
C MET A 1 23.49 52.40 -16.66
N LYS A 2 24.61 51.66 -16.59
CA LYS A 2 25.00 50.68 -17.62
C LYS A 2 23.97 49.54 -17.61
N LYS A 3 23.29 49.30 -18.75
CA LYS A 3 22.36 48.17 -18.90
C LYS A 3 23.17 46.87 -18.78
N LEU A 4 22.73 45.96 -17.91
CA LEU A 4 23.32 44.62 -17.78
C LEU A 4 23.29 43.93 -19.15
N PRO A 5 24.35 43.20 -19.56
CA PRO A 5 24.29 42.43 -20.80
C PRO A 5 23.11 41.46 -20.76
N TYR A 6 22.32 41.44 -21.83
CA TYR A 6 21.08 40.68 -21.96
C TYR A 6 21.15 39.21 -21.46
N PRO A 7 22.20 38.42 -21.75
CA PRO A 7 22.31 37.06 -21.20
C PRO A 7 22.47 37.02 -19.68
N LEU A 8 23.15 38.01 -19.07
CA LEU A 8 23.33 38.10 -17.63
C LEU A 8 22.03 38.51 -16.93
N TYR A 9 21.23 39.38 -17.56
CA TYR A 9 19.89 39.72 -17.07
C TYR A 9 18.97 38.49 -17.06
N LEU A 10 18.97 37.71 -18.15
CA LEU A 10 18.17 36.48 -18.25
C LEU A 10 18.59 35.43 -17.21
N ALA A 11 19.90 35.22 -17.00
CA ALA A 11 20.40 34.29 -16.00
C ALA A 11 19.97 34.68 -14.58
N LEU A 12 20.04 35.98 -14.26
CA LEU A 12 19.66 36.50 -12.95
C LEU A 12 18.13 36.43 -12.74
N PHE A 13 17.35 36.75 -13.77
CA PHE A 13 15.90 36.60 -13.77
C PHE A 13 15.47 35.15 -13.58
N LEU A 14 16.09 34.21 -14.30
CA LEU A 14 15.80 32.78 -14.18
C LEU A 14 16.22 32.23 -12.81
N GLY A 15 17.34 32.71 -12.27
CA GLY A 15 17.79 32.38 -10.91
C GLY A 15 16.78 32.81 -9.84
N VAL A 16 16.26 34.04 -9.93
CA VAL A 16 15.22 34.53 -9.00
C VAL A 16 13.94 33.72 -9.13
N LEU A 17 13.50 33.43 -10.37
CA LEU A 17 12.33 32.57 -10.62
C LEU A 17 12.50 31.16 -10.05
N GLY A 18 13.68 30.57 -10.20
CA GLY A 18 14.00 29.25 -9.66
C GLY A 18 13.92 29.22 -8.12
N ILE A 19 14.44 30.26 -7.45
CA ILE A 19 14.36 30.40 -6.00
C ILE A 19 12.90 30.52 -5.54
N ILE A 20 12.08 31.32 -6.24
CA ILE A 20 10.66 31.49 -5.93
C ILE A 20 9.90 30.17 -6.10
N ALA A 21 10.11 29.47 -7.21
CA ALA A 21 9.46 28.20 -7.49
C ALA A 21 9.84 27.12 -6.47
N ALA A 22 11.13 27.01 -6.14
CA ALA A 22 11.62 26.08 -5.12
C ALA A 22 11.05 26.41 -3.73
N GLY A 23 10.99 27.70 -3.37
CA GLY A 23 10.41 28.16 -2.11
C GLY A 23 8.92 27.85 -1.99
N LEU A 24 8.14 28.07 -3.05
CA LEU A 24 6.72 27.69 -3.07
C LEU A 24 6.52 26.19 -2.92
N LEU A 25 7.26 25.39 -3.68
CA LEU A 25 7.14 23.93 -3.64
C LEU A 25 7.51 23.37 -2.26
N ALA A 26 8.61 23.87 -1.68
CA ALA A 26 9.03 23.51 -0.33
C ALA A 26 8.01 23.97 0.73
N GLY A 27 7.47 25.18 0.61
CA GLY A 27 6.44 25.70 1.51
C GLY A 27 5.16 24.86 1.48
N ILE A 28 4.69 24.48 0.30
CA ILE A 28 3.56 23.57 0.15
C ILE A 28 3.87 22.23 0.80
N ASN A 29 5.04 21.65 0.52
CA ASN A 29 5.43 20.35 1.09
C ASN A 29 5.48 20.37 2.63
N ILE A 30 6.00 21.44 3.25
CA ILE A 30 6.06 21.55 4.72
C ILE A 30 4.65 21.64 5.34
N LEU A 31 3.73 22.35 4.70
CA LEU A 31 2.35 22.49 5.18
C LEU A 31 1.51 21.24 4.95
N THR A 32 1.74 20.53 3.83
CA THR A 32 0.95 19.35 3.47
C THR A 32 1.50 18.05 4.05
N ALA A 33 2.82 17.92 4.23
CA ALA A 33 3.45 16.72 4.80
C ALA A 33 2.83 16.24 6.14
N PRO A 34 2.56 17.10 7.15
CA PRO A 34 1.95 16.63 8.39
C PRO A 34 0.51 16.15 8.20
N ALA A 35 -0.26 16.80 7.33
CA ALA A 35 -1.61 16.38 7.00
C ALA A 35 -1.63 15.05 6.22
N ILE A 36 -0.65 14.82 5.33
CA ILE A 36 -0.49 13.57 4.59
C ILE A 36 -0.17 12.43 5.55
N LYS A 37 0.82 12.61 6.44
CA LYS A 37 1.18 11.60 7.45
C LYS A 37 0.01 11.23 8.36
N ALA A 38 -0.68 12.25 8.90
CA ALA A 38 -1.84 12.01 9.77
C ALA A 38 -2.98 11.28 9.03
N ASN A 39 -3.16 11.54 7.73
CA ASN A 39 -4.14 10.83 6.92
C ASN A 39 -3.69 9.40 6.60
N GLU A 40 -2.40 9.16 6.38
CA GLU A 40 -1.84 7.82 6.16
C GLU A 40 -1.96 6.95 7.41
N GLU A 41 -1.62 7.49 8.59
CA GLU A 41 -1.78 6.80 9.87
C GLU A 41 -3.25 6.47 10.16
N LYS A 42 -4.16 7.44 9.92
CA LYS A 42 -5.61 7.20 10.07
C LYS A 42 -6.11 6.13 9.09
N LYS A 43 -5.69 6.19 7.83
CA LYS A 43 -6.04 5.16 6.83
C LYS A 43 -5.50 3.80 7.22
N LEU A 44 -4.30 3.72 7.78
CA LEU A 44 -3.73 2.46 8.23
C LEU A 44 -4.49 1.91 9.44
N ALA A 45 -4.81 2.75 10.43
CA ALA A 45 -5.63 2.38 11.57
C ALA A 45 -7.07 1.98 11.18
N GLU A 46 -7.67 2.65 10.20
CA GLU A 46 -8.97 2.27 9.63
C GLU A 46 -8.87 0.93 8.90
N GLN A 47 -7.81 0.69 8.13
CA GLN A 47 -7.58 -0.59 7.46
C GLN A 47 -7.40 -1.73 8.46
N PHE A 48 -6.69 -1.52 9.57
CA PHE A 48 -6.58 -2.50 10.66
C PHE A 48 -7.95 -2.83 11.30
N LYS A 49 -8.84 -1.83 11.42
CA LYS A 49 -10.24 -2.07 11.85
C LYS A 49 -11.04 -2.86 10.81
N VAL A 50 -10.89 -2.56 9.52
CA VAL A 50 -11.59 -3.26 8.43
C VAL A 50 -11.18 -4.74 8.36
N ILE A 51 -9.90 -5.04 8.59
CA ILE A 51 -9.40 -6.42 8.60
C ILE A 51 -9.56 -7.12 9.95
N GLU A 52 -10.20 -6.47 10.93
CA GLU A 52 -10.48 -7.01 12.26
C GLU A 52 -9.22 -7.52 12.99
N VAL A 53 -8.11 -6.78 12.88
CA VAL A 53 -6.87 -7.08 13.61
C VAL A 53 -6.80 -6.21 14.86
N GLU A 54 -6.80 -6.87 16.01
CA GLU A 54 -6.63 -6.29 17.33
C GLU A 54 -5.14 -6.21 17.69
N SER A 55 -4.75 -5.09 18.29
CA SER A 55 -3.39 -4.82 18.80
C SER A 55 -2.27 -5.16 17.80
N PRO A 56 -2.26 -4.57 16.59
CA PRO A 56 -1.20 -4.82 15.63
C PRO A 56 0.13 -4.28 16.16
N GLU A 57 1.11 -5.16 16.30
CA GLU A 57 2.49 -4.84 16.66
C GLU A 57 3.41 -5.06 15.45
N ILE A 58 4.43 -4.22 15.31
CA ILE A 58 5.38 -4.32 14.19
C ILE A 58 6.25 -5.56 14.41
N LEU A 59 6.31 -6.44 13.42
CA LEU A 59 7.18 -7.59 13.44
C LEU A 59 8.54 -7.21 12.82
N GLU A 60 9.59 -7.20 13.64
CA GLU A 60 10.96 -6.90 13.20
C GLU A 60 11.58 -8.08 12.44
N VAL A 61 11.32 -8.13 11.13
CA VAL A 61 11.85 -9.16 10.21
C VAL A 61 12.41 -8.53 8.94
N GLU A 62 13.27 -9.26 8.24
CA GLU A 62 13.71 -8.86 6.91
C GLU A 62 12.51 -8.92 5.95
N LEU A 63 12.17 -7.77 5.38
CA LEU A 63 11.06 -7.62 4.45
C LEU A 63 11.53 -7.88 3.03
N LEU A 64 10.79 -8.73 2.32
CA LEU A 64 11.00 -8.97 0.90
C LEU A 64 10.69 -7.71 0.08
N GLU A 65 11.20 -7.69 -1.16
CA GLU A 65 10.93 -6.61 -2.09
C GLU A 65 9.42 -6.42 -2.28
N ASN A 66 8.96 -5.17 -2.18
CA ASN A 66 7.55 -4.79 -2.25
C ASN A 66 6.68 -5.17 -1.03
N VAL A 67 7.27 -5.66 0.05
CA VAL A 67 6.63 -5.75 1.37
C VAL A 67 6.97 -4.47 2.16
N LEU A 68 5.96 -3.64 2.41
CA LEU A 68 6.10 -2.35 3.09
C LEU A 68 6.10 -2.47 4.62
N GLY A 69 5.60 -3.59 5.14
CA GLY A 69 5.61 -3.87 6.58
C GLY A 69 5.03 -5.24 6.90
N ALA A 70 5.53 -5.82 7.98
CA ALA A 70 4.99 -7.02 8.60
C ALA A 70 4.55 -6.67 10.02
N TYR A 71 3.39 -7.19 10.42
CA TYR A 71 2.82 -6.97 11.74
C TYR A 71 2.32 -8.31 12.29
N GLU A 72 2.25 -8.41 13.60
CA GLU A 72 1.55 -9.48 14.30
C GLU A 72 0.38 -8.93 15.10
N GLY A 73 -0.64 -9.73 15.31
CA GLY A 73 -1.82 -9.32 16.06
C GLY A 73 -2.79 -10.47 16.28
N LEU A 74 -4.00 -10.12 16.69
CA LEU A 74 -5.08 -11.07 16.94
C LEU A 74 -6.27 -10.76 16.02
N THR A 75 -6.77 -11.77 15.33
CA THR A 75 -8.04 -11.68 14.59
C THR A 75 -8.98 -12.76 15.11
N ASN A 76 -10.15 -12.37 15.62
CA ASN A 76 -11.12 -13.31 16.20
C ASN A 76 -10.51 -14.24 17.28
N GLY A 77 -9.59 -13.70 18.10
CA GLY A 77 -8.89 -14.45 19.14
C GLY A 77 -7.79 -15.40 18.65
N LYS A 78 -7.45 -15.40 17.36
CA LYS A 78 -6.37 -16.19 16.78
C LYS A 78 -5.17 -15.32 16.41
N ALA A 79 -3.96 -15.80 16.70
CA ALA A 79 -2.74 -15.12 16.31
C ALA A 79 -2.62 -15.08 14.78
N CYS A 80 -2.38 -13.89 14.24
CA CYS A 80 -2.22 -13.66 12.80
C CYS A 80 -0.96 -12.83 12.50
N PHE A 81 -0.49 -12.96 11.27
CA PHE A 81 0.44 -12.02 10.66
C PHE A 81 -0.34 -11.15 9.68
N VAL A 82 0.01 -9.86 9.64
CA VAL A 82 -0.51 -8.92 8.66
C VAL A 82 0.64 -8.44 7.80
N PHE A 83 0.51 -8.61 6.48
CA PHE A 83 1.51 -8.15 5.53
C PHE A 83 0.94 -6.98 4.73
N ASN A 84 1.60 -5.83 4.82
CA ASN A 84 1.31 -4.69 3.97
C ASN A 84 2.19 -4.81 2.72
N VAL A 85 1.59 -5.24 1.62
CA VAL A 85 2.28 -5.53 0.36
C VAL A 85 1.83 -4.58 -0.73
N GLN A 86 2.75 -4.27 -1.63
CA GLN A 86 2.49 -3.40 -2.78
C GLN A 86 2.82 -4.13 -4.07
N ASN A 87 2.02 -3.91 -5.11
CA ASN A 87 2.36 -4.30 -6.46
C ASN A 87 2.18 -3.10 -7.39
N LYS A 88 3.26 -2.69 -8.05
CA LYS A 88 3.25 -1.59 -9.00
C LYS A 88 3.36 -2.12 -10.42
N ASN A 89 2.38 -1.79 -11.25
CA ASN A 89 2.44 -2.03 -12.69
C ASN A 89 2.42 -0.69 -13.45
N GLN A 90 2.52 -0.74 -14.79
CA GLN A 90 2.59 0.46 -15.63
C GLN A 90 1.33 1.34 -15.57
N PHE A 91 0.20 0.78 -15.12
CA PHE A 91 -1.12 1.44 -15.14
C PHE A 91 -1.58 1.91 -13.77
N LEU A 92 -1.21 1.19 -12.71
CA LEU A 92 -1.65 1.46 -11.34
C LEU A 92 -0.71 0.81 -10.31
N THR A 93 -0.81 1.29 -9.08
CA THR A 93 -0.16 0.69 -7.90
C THR A 93 -1.24 0.10 -7.01
N VAL A 94 -1.17 -1.17 -6.63
CA VAL A 94 -2.09 -1.78 -5.66
C VAL A 94 -1.36 -1.94 -4.35
N GLN A 95 -1.96 -1.53 -3.26
CA GLN A 95 -1.51 -1.88 -1.92
C GLN A 95 -2.55 -2.81 -1.29
N THR A 96 -2.12 -3.85 -0.59
CA THR A 96 -3.02 -4.81 0.03
C THR A 96 -2.49 -5.17 1.41
N LEU A 97 -3.35 -5.11 2.42
CA LEU A 97 -3.11 -5.74 3.71
C LEU A 97 -3.68 -7.16 3.64
N VAL A 98 -2.84 -8.16 3.83
CA VAL A 98 -3.25 -9.57 3.85
C VAL A 98 -3.06 -10.10 5.27
N VAL A 99 -4.13 -10.63 5.86
CA VAL A 99 -4.10 -11.24 7.20
C VAL A 99 -4.01 -12.75 7.04
N ILE A 100 -2.91 -13.34 7.51
CA ILE A 100 -2.64 -14.77 7.44
C ILE A 100 -2.57 -15.34 8.87
N SER A 101 -3.32 -16.40 9.13
CA SER A 101 -3.28 -17.14 10.39
C SER A 101 -1.90 -17.73 10.65
N GLN A 102 -1.37 -17.53 11.86
CA GLN A 102 -0.09 -18.11 12.25
C GLN A 102 -0.17 -19.63 12.45
N GLU A 103 -1.36 -20.18 12.70
CA GLU A 103 -1.56 -21.60 13.03
C GLU A 103 -1.65 -22.46 11.76
N ASP A 104 -2.50 -22.07 10.82
CA ASP A 104 -2.87 -22.88 9.66
C ASP A 104 -2.54 -22.23 8.30
N GLY A 105 -1.92 -21.04 8.30
CA GLY A 105 -1.51 -20.34 7.08
C GLY A 105 -2.68 -19.88 6.21
N LYS A 106 -3.91 -19.84 6.75
CA LYS A 106 -5.09 -19.41 6.00
C LYS A 106 -5.24 -17.90 5.99
N ILE A 107 -5.77 -17.36 4.90
CA ILE A 107 -6.17 -15.96 4.83
C ILE A 107 -7.42 -15.77 5.68
N LEU A 108 -7.30 -14.96 6.74
CA LEU A 108 -8.41 -14.62 7.61
C LEU A 108 -9.19 -13.42 7.07
N ASN A 109 -8.48 -12.45 6.50
CA ASN A 109 -9.06 -11.24 5.93
C ASN A 109 -8.08 -10.55 4.97
N LEU A 110 -8.57 -9.63 4.15
CA LEU A 110 -7.73 -8.73 3.37
C LEU A 110 -8.39 -7.37 3.16
N SER A 111 -7.57 -6.34 3.01
CA SER A 111 -8.01 -5.01 2.60
C SER A 111 -7.18 -4.55 1.41
N VAL A 112 -7.86 -4.11 0.35
CA VAL A 112 -7.22 -3.61 -0.87
C VAL A 112 -7.34 -2.10 -0.91
N ASN A 113 -6.20 -1.42 -0.94
CA ASN A 113 -6.12 0.01 -1.15
C ASN A 113 -5.58 0.29 -2.56
N LEU A 114 -6.41 0.89 -3.39
CA LEU A 114 -6.07 1.36 -4.73
C LEU A 114 -5.94 2.89 -4.68
N PRO A 115 -4.95 3.50 -5.36
CA PRO A 115 -4.86 4.94 -5.47
C PRO A 115 -6.15 5.47 -6.09
N ALA A 116 -6.69 6.52 -5.48
CA ALA A 116 -8.01 7.11 -5.75
C ALA A 116 -8.18 7.71 -7.17
N THR A 117 -7.28 7.41 -8.11
CA THR A 117 -7.29 7.92 -9.48
C THR A 117 -8.38 7.30 -10.35
N THR A 118 -9.01 6.21 -9.91
CA THR A 118 -10.23 5.66 -10.50
C THR A 118 -11.44 6.14 -9.70
N HIS A 119 -12.03 7.24 -10.16
CA HIS A 119 -13.36 7.70 -9.74
C HIS A 119 -14.34 6.52 -9.77
N GLY A 120 -14.90 6.16 -8.62
CA GLY A 120 -15.84 5.05 -8.47
C GLY A 120 -15.15 3.74 -8.11
N MET A 121 -14.85 3.53 -6.84
CA MET A 121 -14.58 2.20 -6.30
C MET A 121 -15.61 1.90 -5.23
N ASP A 122 -16.73 1.37 -5.74
CA ASP A 122 -17.75 0.65 -5.00
C ASP A 122 -17.11 -0.41 -4.10
N SER A 123 -17.88 -0.89 -3.13
CA SER A 123 -17.64 -2.07 -2.26
C SER A 123 -17.06 -3.32 -2.97
N SER A 124 -16.92 -3.32 -4.29
CA SER A 124 -16.39 -4.37 -5.18
C SER A 124 -14.94 -4.81 -4.89
N PHE A 125 -14.15 -4.02 -4.17
CA PHE A 125 -12.76 -4.35 -3.79
C PHE A 125 -12.59 -4.66 -2.30
N GLU A 126 -13.69 -5.00 -1.60
CA GLU A 126 -13.62 -5.62 -0.29
C GLU A 126 -12.98 -7.02 -0.37
N GLY A 127 -12.24 -7.41 0.67
CA GLY A 127 -11.46 -8.64 0.66
C GLY A 127 -12.27 -9.91 0.42
N ASN A 128 -13.45 -9.96 1.02
CA ASN A 128 -14.43 -11.03 0.84
C ASN A 128 -14.79 -11.29 -0.64
N LYS A 129 -14.70 -10.30 -1.53
CA LYS A 129 -15.11 -10.44 -2.95
C LYS A 129 -14.09 -11.16 -3.82
N PHE A 130 -12.86 -11.33 -3.35
CA PHE A 130 -11.83 -12.10 -4.06
C PHE A 130 -11.92 -13.62 -3.81
N GLY A 131 -12.82 -14.07 -2.93
CA GLY A 131 -13.06 -15.50 -2.68
C GLY A 131 -11.90 -16.24 -1.99
N VAL A 132 -10.92 -15.51 -1.44
CA VAL A 132 -9.70 -16.09 -0.86
C VAL A 132 -9.75 -16.27 0.66
N ILE A 133 -10.85 -15.90 1.32
CA ILE A 133 -11.01 -16.15 2.76
C ILE A 133 -11.01 -17.66 3.01
N ASP A 134 -10.33 -18.09 4.08
CA ASP A 134 -10.06 -19.50 4.42
C ASP A 134 -9.22 -20.27 3.39
N ALA A 135 -8.68 -19.61 2.38
CA ALA A 135 -7.71 -20.20 1.47
C ALA A 135 -6.31 -20.24 2.11
N ASN A 136 -5.53 -21.24 1.74
CA ASN A 136 -4.11 -21.34 2.04
C ASN A 136 -3.29 -21.15 0.74
N GLN A 137 -1.98 -21.22 0.84
CA GLN A 137 -1.11 -21.00 -0.31
C GLN A 137 -1.34 -21.98 -1.47
N ASP A 138 -1.74 -23.21 -1.19
CA ASP A 138 -1.89 -24.25 -2.20
C ASP A 138 -3.21 -24.11 -2.97
N ASP A 139 -4.25 -23.55 -2.34
CA ASP A 139 -5.60 -23.49 -2.92
C ASP A 139 -6.10 -22.08 -3.26
N PHE A 140 -5.46 -21.00 -2.78
CA PHE A 140 -5.95 -19.64 -3.01
C PHE A 140 -6.03 -19.29 -4.51
N THR A 141 -5.10 -19.79 -5.32
CA THR A 141 -5.10 -19.54 -6.76
C THR A 141 -6.33 -20.14 -7.45
N GLY A 142 -6.82 -21.28 -6.98
CA GLY A 142 -8.04 -21.92 -7.49
C GLY A 142 -9.32 -21.27 -6.96
N LYS A 143 -9.27 -20.67 -5.77
CA LYS A 143 -10.40 -19.95 -5.15
C LYS A 143 -10.49 -18.48 -5.56
N PHE A 144 -9.42 -17.92 -6.14
CA PHE A 144 -9.34 -16.50 -6.47
C PHE A 144 -10.37 -16.09 -7.52
N VAL A 145 -11.25 -15.16 -7.14
CA VAL A 145 -12.27 -14.58 -8.01
C VAL A 145 -11.79 -13.25 -8.57
N THR A 146 -11.73 -13.15 -9.90
CA THR A 146 -11.45 -11.88 -10.59
C THR A 146 -12.69 -11.00 -10.65
N ILE A 147 -12.53 -9.70 -10.43
CA ILE A 147 -13.62 -8.74 -10.56
C ILE A 147 -13.81 -8.38 -12.04
N SER A 148 -15.04 -8.55 -12.55
CA SER A 148 -15.39 -8.25 -13.94
C SER A 148 -15.11 -6.78 -14.28
N GLY A 149 -14.47 -6.53 -15.42
CA GLY A 149 -14.06 -5.18 -15.84
C GLY A 149 -12.82 -4.63 -15.15
N ALA A 150 -12.22 -5.36 -14.20
CA ALA A 150 -11.04 -4.92 -13.46
C ALA A 150 -9.91 -5.97 -13.40
N THR A 151 -9.74 -6.75 -14.48
CA THR A 151 -8.78 -7.86 -14.57
C THR A 151 -7.35 -7.48 -14.17
N THR A 152 -6.83 -6.34 -14.65
CA THR A 152 -5.47 -5.88 -14.32
C THR A 152 -5.32 -5.61 -12.83
N SER A 153 -6.32 -4.98 -12.20
CA SER A 153 -6.34 -4.71 -10.77
C SER A 153 -6.46 -6.01 -9.96
N SER A 154 -7.35 -6.92 -10.36
CA SER A 154 -7.49 -8.23 -9.70
C SER A 154 -6.19 -9.05 -9.77
N ASN A 155 -5.53 -9.10 -10.91
CA ASN A 155 -4.24 -9.80 -11.02
C ASN A 155 -3.15 -9.18 -10.15
N SER A 156 -3.20 -7.86 -9.94
CA SER A 156 -2.26 -7.18 -9.04
C SER A 156 -2.54 -7.54 -7.56
N VAL A 157 -3.81 -7.66 -7.16
CA VAL A 157 -4.19 -8.18 -5.83
C VAL A 157 -3.71 -9.63 -5.66
N LYS A 158 -3.86 -10.47 -6.69
CA LYS A 158 -3.35 -11.84 -6.67
C LYS A 158 -1.82 -11.88 -6.49
N ALA A 159 -1.09 -10.98 -7.15
CA ALA A 159 0.36 -10.85 -6.98
C ALA A 159 0.72 -10.40 -5.55
N CYS A 160 -0.01 -9.47 -4.96
CA CYS A 160 0.13 -9.08 -3.56
C CYS A 160 -0.05 -10.27 -2.61
N ILE A 161 -1.08 -11.09 -2.79
CA ILE A 161 -1.33 -12.28 -1.95
C ILE A 161 -0.16 -13.28 -2.06
N ASN A 162 0.39 -13.49 -3.26
CA ASN A 162 1.58 -14.33 -3.42
C ASN A 162 2.78 -13.80 -2.63
N LEU A 163 3.07 -12.50 -2.72
CA LEU A 163 4.18 -11.87 -1.98
C LEU A 163 3.97 -11.98 -0.46
N ALA A 164 2.73 -11.85 0.02
CA ALA A 164 2.42 -12.05 1.44
C ALA A 164 2.70 -13.49 1.89
N TYR A 165 2.39 -14.49 1.06
CA TYR A 165 2.73 -15.89 1.34
C TYR A 165 4.23 -16.16 1.28
N GLU A 166 4.96 -15.53 0.37
CA GLU A 166 6.43 -15.63 0.32
C GLU A 166 7.07 -15.06 1.60
N GLN A 167 6.59 -13.90 2.07
CA GLN A 167 7.03 -13.33 3.34
C GLN A 167 6.67 -14.24 4.52
N TYR A 168 5.45 -14.80 4.53
CA TYR A 168 5.00 -15.74 5.54
C TYR A 168 5.92 -16.97 5.65
N LYS A 169 6.31 -17.55 4.51
CA LYS A 169 7.28 -18.66 4.48
C LYS A 169 8.63 -18.26 5.05
N GLY A 170 9.14 -17.09 4.65
CA GLY A 170 10.39 -16.56 5.15
C GLY A 170 10.42 -16.45 6.68
N ILE A 171 9.29 -16.07 7.29
CA ILE A 171 9.16 -15.95 8.75
C ILE A 171 9.00 -17.33 9.43
N LYS A 172 8.17 -18.21 8.88
CA LYS A 172 7.91 -19.54 9.46
C LYS A 172 9.05 -20.54 9.23
N GLY A 173 9.95 -20.28 8.29
CA GLY A 173 11.06 -21.17 7.93
C GLY A 173 10.60 -22.46 7.23
N VAL A 174 9.51 -22.38 6.46
CA VAL A 174 8.87 -23.51 5.74
C VAL A 174 9.03 -23.37 4.24
#